data_AF-Q5JV61-F1
#
_entry.id   AF-Q5JV61-F1
#
_cell.length_a   1.000
_cell.length_b   1.000
_cell.length_c   1.000
_cell.angle_alpha   90.00
_cell.angle_beta   90.00
_cell.angle_gamma   90.00
#
_symmetry.space_group_name_H-M   'P 1'
#
loop_
_entity.id
_entity.type
_entity.pdbx_description
1 polymer ?
#
loop_
_entity_poly.entity_id
_entity_poly.type
_entity_poly.pdbx_seq_one_letter_code
_entity_poly.pdbx_strand_id
1 'polypeptide(L)'
;GTTTFLGFTAAGFVVFQGNKRIHLIKWPDVCKLKFEGKTFYVIGTQKEKKAMLAFHTSTPAACKHLWKCGVENQAFYKYAKSSQIKTVSSSKIFFKGSRFRYSGKVAKEVVEASSKIQREPPEVHRCVQKKICSCFGVTW
;
A
#
# COMPACT_ATOMS: atom_id res chain seq x y z
N GLY A 1 3.91 -14.80 -20.04
CA GLY A 1 3.29 -14.65 -18.71
C GLY A 1 2.20 -13.61 -18.80
N THR A 2 1.15 -13.71 -17.99
CA THR A 2 0.00 -12.80 -18.11
C THR A 2 0.24 -11.48 -17.39
N THR A 3 -0.07 -10.36 -18.07
CA THR A 3 0.01 -9.02 -17.48
C THR A 3 -0.89 -8.93 -16.26
N THR A 4 -0.29 -8.52 -15.15
CA THR A 4 -0.93 -8.48 -13.83
C THR A 4 -0.63 -7.12 -13.19
N PHE A 5 -1.64 -6.47 -12.65
CA PHE A 5 -1.51 -5.21 -11.93
C PHE A 5 -1.48 -5.47 -10.43
N LEU A 6 -0.54 -4.83 -9.74
CA LEU A 6 -0.31 -5.00 -8.32
C LEU A 6 -0.66 -3.69 -7.61
N GLY A 7 -1.29 -3.79 -6.44
CA GLY A 7 -1.65 -2.63 -5.64
C GLY A 7 -1.46 -2.86 -4.15
N PHE A 8 -1.24 -1.77 -3.42
CA PHE A 8 -1.24 -1.72 -1.97
C PHE A 8 -2.40 -0.84 -1.52
N THR A 9 -3.26 -1.38 -0.66
CA THR A 9 -4.44 -0.70 -0.15
C THR A 9 -4.41 -0.70 1.38
N ALA A 10 -5.27 0.11 2.02
CA ALA A 10 -5.41 0.05 3.47
C ALA A 10 -5.79 -1.35 3.99
N ALA A 11 -6.50 -2.16 3.19
CA ALA A 11 -6.88 -3.51 3.56
C ALA A 11 -5.74 -4.53 3.37
N GLY A 12 -4.91 -4.39 2.33
CA GLY A 12 -3.90 -5.38 1.99
C GLY A 12 -3.25 -5.21 0.62
N PHE A 13 -2.50 -6.24 0.23
CA PHE A 13 -1.93 -6.41 -1.10
C PHE A 13 -2.96 -6.99 -2.05
N VAL A 14 -3.16 -6.33 -3.20
CA VAL A 14 -4.15 -6.71 -4.21
C VAL A 14 -3.49 -7.02 -5.54
N VAL A 15 -4.06 -8.00 -6.24
CA VAL A 15 -3.61 -8.45 -7.55
C VAL A 15 -4.78 -8.45 -8.51
N PHE A 16 -4.63 -7.78 -9.64
CA PHE A 16 -5.62 -7.73 -10.71
C PHE A 16 -5.08 -8.32 -11.99
N GLN A 17 -5.93 -9.02 -12.72
CA GLN A 17 -5.66 -9.52 -14.06
C GLN A 17 -6.81 -9.03 -14.96
N GLY A 18 -6.50 -8.13 -15.88
CA GLY A 18 -7.53 -7.31 -16.53
C GLY A 18 -8.34 -6.53 -15.49
N ASN A 19 -9.67 -6.55 -15.62
CA ASN A 19 -10.59 -5.86 -14.70
C ASN A 19 -11.01 -6.69 -13.48
N LYS A 20 -10.42 -7.87 -13.28
CA LYS A 20 -10.80 -8.78 -12.19
C LYS A 20 -9.74 -8.79 -11.09
N ARG A 21 -10.18 -8.64 -9.84
CA ARG A 21 -9.33 -8.87 -8.66
C ARG A 21 -9.17 -10.38 -8.44
N ILE A 22 -7.94 -10.87 -8.56
CA ILE A 22 -7.60 -12.30 -8.42
C ILE A 22 -7.18 -12.62 -6.98
N HIS A 23 -6.41 -11.73 -6.34
CA HIS A 23 -6.01 -11.89 -4.94
C HIS A 23 -6.22 -10.63 -4.12
N LEU A 24 -6.55 -10.83 -2.85
CA LEU A 24 -6.46 -9.85 -1.78
C LEU A 24 -5.85 -10.56 -0.56
N ILE A 25 -4.62 -10.21 -0.22
CA ILE A 25 -3.95 -10.71 0.99
C ILE A 25 -3.97 -9.58 2.01
N LYS A 26 -4.74 -9.74 3.09
CA LYS A 26 -4.85 -8.73 4.13
C LYS A 26 -3.51 -8.57 4.84
N TRP A 27 -3.24 -7.39 5.39
CA TRP A 27 -1.96 -7.12 6.07
C TRP A 27 -1.60 -8.09 7.20
N PRO A 28 -2.54 -8.57 8.05
CA PRO A 28 -2.25 -9.62 9.03
C PRO A 28 -1.70 -10.89 8.38
N ASP A 29 -2.24 -11.26 7.21
CA ASP A 29 -1.89 -12.46 6.45
C ASP A 29 -0.63 -12.30 5.60
N VAL A 30 -0.18 -11.08 5.32
CA VAL A 30 1.12 -10.84 4.67
C VAL A 30 2.23 -11.13 5.66
N CYS A 31 2.95 -12.24 5.49
CA CYS A 31 4.05 -12.65 6.35
C CYS A 31 5.36 -11.96 5.98
N LYS A 32 5.72 -11.94 4.70
CA LYS A 32 7.01 -11.39 4.25
C LYS A 32 6.97 -10.92 2.80
N LEU A 33 7.61 -9.79 2.54
CA LEU A 33 7.86 -9.25 1.21
C LEU A 33 9.36 -9.35 0.90
N LYS A 34 9.71 -9.86 -0.28
CA LYS A 34 11.10 -9.94 -0.75
C LYS A 34 11.17 -9.58 -2.22
N PHE A 35 12.38 -9.30 -2.69
CA PHE A 35 12.67 -9.27 -4.11
C PHE A 35 14.04 -9.87 -4.39
N GLU A 36 14.20 -10.43 -5.57
CA GLU A 36 15.45 -10.96 -6.10
C GLU A 36 15.53 -10.66 -7.59
N GLY A 37 16.53 -9.88 -8.01
CA GLY A 37 16.63 -9.36 -9.37
C GLY A 37 15.37 -8.61 -9.79
N LYS A 38 14.67 -9.13 -10.79
CA LYS A 38 13.41 -8.58 -11.32
C LYS A 38 12.15 -9.21 -10.72
N THR A 39 12.30 -10.15 -9.79
CA THR A 39 11.17 -10.92 -9.23
C THR A 39 10.82 -10.44 -7.83
N PHE A 40 9.56 -10.06 -7.64
CA PHE A 40 8.97 -9.68 -6.36
C PHE A 40 8.19 -10.85 -5.78
N TYR A 41 8.41 -11.16 -4.50
CA TYR A 41 7.78 -12.26 -3.80
C TYR A 41 6.90 -11.75 -2.65
N VAL A 42 5.66 -12.22 -2.63
CA VAL A 42 4.72 -12.01 -1.53
C VAL A 42 4.46 -13.36 -0.86
N ILE A 43 4.94 -13.50 0.38
CA ILE A 43 4.66 -14.67 1.22
C ILE A 43 3.59 -14.29 2.22
N GLY A 44 2.50 -15.03 2.23
CA GLY A 44 1.40 -14.83 3.17
C GLY A 44 0.56 -16.07 3.37
N THR A 45 -0.57 -15.92 4.03
CA THR A 45 -1.57 -16.97 4.21
C THR A 45 -2.81 -16.65 3.39
N GLN A 46 -3.33 -17.62 2.64
CA GLN A 46 -4.64 -17.54 1.98
C GLN A 46 -5.40 -18.84 2.25
N LYS A 47 -6.66 -18.74 2.69
CA LYS A 47 -7.49 -19.91 3.03
C LYS A 47 -6.75 -20.90 3.94
N GLU A 48 -6.12 -20.36 5.00
CA GLU A 48 -5.33 -21.11 6.00
C GLU A 48 -4.08 -21.84 5.48
N LYS A 49 -3.76 -21.70 4.18
CA LYS A 49 -2.56 -22.28 3.58
C LYS A 49 -1.53 -21.20 3.30
N LYS A 50 -0.26 -21.55 3.52
CA LYS A 50 0.87 -20.69 3.15
C LYS A 50 0.92 -20.56 1.63
N ALA A 51 0.89 -19.32 1.16
CA ALA A 51 0.97 -18.95 -0.25
C ALA A 51 2.25 -18.15 -0.50
N MET A 52 2.89 -18.41 -1.64
CA MET A 52 4.01 -17.62 -2.16
C MET A 52 3.67 -17.19 -3.58
N LEU A 53 3.43 -15.91 -3.77
CA LEU A 53 3.19 -15.32 -5.10
C LEU A 53 4.49 -14.71 -5.61
N ALA A 54 4.79 -14.90 -6.89
CA ALA A 54 5.97 -14.37 -7.56
C ALA A 54 5.54 -13.53 -8.77
N PHE A 55 6.08 -12.31 -8.86
CA PHE A 55 5.75 -11.36 -9.92
C PHE A 55 7.02 -10.85 -10.59
N HIS A 56 7.07 -10.92 -11.91
CA HIS A 56 8.18 -10.39 -12.68
C HIS A 56 7.94 -8.92 -13.05
N THR A 57 8.96 -8.09 -12.90
CA THR A 57 8.95 -6.67 -13.25
C THR A 57 9.90 -6.42 -14.42
N SER A 58 9.74 -5.29 -15.12
CA SER A 58 10.59 -4.95 -16.27
C SER A 58 12.06 -4.72 -15.89
N THR A 59 12.30 -4.10 -14.74
CA THR A 59 13.64 -3.72 -14.26
C THR A 59 13.86 -4.07 -12.79
N PRO A 60 15.10 -4.35 -12.34
CA PRO A 60 15.39 -4.58 -10.94
C PRO A 60 15.10 -3.36 -10.06
N ALA A 61 15.24 -2.16 -10.61
CA ALA A 61 14.90 -0.91 -9.93
C ALA A 61 13.40 -0.81 -9.63
N ALA A 62 12.54 -1.15 -10.60
CA ALA A 62 11.10 -1.22 -10.40
C ALA A 62 10.73 -2.28 -9.34
N CYS A 63 11.38 -3.44 -9.38
CA CYS A 63 11.20 -4.49 -8.38
C CYS A 63 11.55 -4.01 -6.96
N LYS A 64 12.71 -3.36 -6.81
CA LYS A 64 13.17 -2.79 -5.54
C LYS A 64 12.22 -1.70 -5.04
N HIS A 65 11.73 -0.84 -5.93
CA HIS A 65 10.76 0.20 -5.56
C HIS A 65 9.44 -0.41 -5.08
N LEU A 66 8.88 -1.36 -5.85
CA LEU A 66 7.69 -2.11 -5.46
C LEU A 66 7.83 -2.76 -4.08
N TRP A 67 8.99 -3.38 -3.81
CA TRP A 67 9.28 -3.95 -2.51
C TRP A 67 9.31 -2.90 -1.39
N LYS A 68 9.95 -1.74 -1.59
CA LYS A 68 9.95 -0.65 -0.60
C LYS A 68 8.54 -0.17 -0.30
N CYS A 69 7.74 0.11 -1.33
CA CYS A 69 6.35 0.53 -1.18
C CYS A 69 5.53 -0.51 -0.41
N GLY A 70 5.72 -1.80 -0.72
CA GLY A 70 5.03 -2.87 -0.02
C GLY A 70 5.42 -2.96 1.46
N VAL A 71 6.72 -2.84 1.78
CA VAL A 71 7.20 -2.84 3.17
C VAL A 71 6.67 -1.64 3.95
N GLU A 72 6.63 -0.46 3.33
CA GLU A 72 6.09 0.76 3.94
C GLU A 72 4.59 0.65 4.22
N ASN A 73 3.81 0.16 3.27
CA ASN A 73 2.37 -0.05 3.46
C ASN A 73 2.09 -1.13 4.52
N GLN A 74 2.86 -2.22 4.51
CA GLN A 74 2.77 -3.25 5.55
C GLN A 74 3.08 -2.65 6.92
N ALA A 75 4.15 -1.86 7.04
CA ALA A 75 4.50 -1.16 8.28
C ALA A 75 3.34 -0.28 8.77
N PHE A 76 2.83 0.60 7.89
CA PHE A 76 1.83 1.60 8.22
C PHE A 76 0.47 1.00 8.64
N TYR A 77 -0.01 -0.04 7.93
CA TYR A 77 -1.34 -0.59 8.16
C TYR A 77 -1.37 -1.83 9.06
N LYS A 78 -0.28 -2.62 9.15
CA LYS A 78 -0.26 -3.86 9.94
C LYS A 78 0.00 -3.62 11.43
N TYR A 79 0.95 -2.75 11.74
CA TYR A 79 1.48 -2.64 13.11
C TYR A 79 0.67 -1.66 13.96
N ALA A 80 0.63 -1.92 15.26
CA ALA A 80 -0.06 -1.04 16.20
C ALA A 80 0.83 0.12 16.67
N LYS A 81 2.14 -0.10 16.73
CA LYS A 81 3.13 0.92 17.09
C LYS A 81 4.31 0.86 16.14
N SER A 82 4.88 2.03 15.83
CA SER A 82 6.08 2.16 15.01
C SER A 82 7.29 1.41 15.60
N SER A 83 7.36 1.32 16.93
CA SER A 83 8.41 0.59 17.65
C SER A 83 8.41 -0.93 17.43
N GLN A 84 7.30 -1.52 16.96
CA GLN A 84 7.21 -2.95 16.64
C GLN A 84 7.85 -3.30 15.30
N ILE A 85 8.14 -2.29 14.46
CA ILE A 85 8.59 -2.50 13.10
C ILE A 85 10.09 -2.76 13.09
N LYS A 86 10.46 -3.93 12.56
CA LYS A 86 11.86 -4.33 12.39
C LYS A 86 12.35 -3.96 10.99
N THR A 87 13.65 -3.69 10.85
CA THR A 87 14.28 -3.51 9.55
C THR A 87 14.07 -4.73 8.67
N VAL A 88 13.56 -4.52 7.45
CA VAL A 88 13.30 -5.60 6.50
C VAL A 88 14.48 -5.71 5.54
N SER A 89 14.96 -6.95 5.33
CA SER A 89 16.00 -7.26 4.34
C SER A 89 15.42 -8.06 3.17
N SER A 90 15.79 -7.68 1.95
CA SER A 90 15.42 -8.39 0.71
C SER A 90 16.03 -9.80 0.63
N SER A 91 17.20 -10.01 1.25
CA SER A 91 18.01 -11.23 1.11
C SER A 91 18.69 -11.62 2.43
N LYS A 92 19.12 -12.89 2.55
CA LYS A 92 19.87 -13.41 3.71
C LYS A 92 21.39 -13.24 3.61
N ILE A 93 21.91 -12.76 2.47
CA ILE A 93 23.36 -12.64 2.23
C ILE A 93 23.86 -11.30 2.79
N PHE A 94 24.82 -11.37 3.71
CA PHE A 94 25.27 -10.29 4.60
C PHE A 94 25.86 -9.05 3.90
N PHE A 95 26.18 -9.11 2.60
CA PHE A 95 26.85 -8.00 1.90
C PHE A 95 26.16 -7.49 0.62
N LYS A 96 25.09 -8.14 0.14
CA LYS A 96 24.41 -7.78 -1.13
C LYS A 96 22.89 -7.55 -1.01
N GLY A 97 22.34 -7.58 0.21
CA GLY A 97 20.93 -7.39 0.46
C GLY A 97 20.52 -5.92 0.53
N SER A 98 19.37 -5.56 -0.06
CA SER A 98 18.73 -4.27 0.20
C SER A 98 18.04 -4.31 1.57
N ARG A 99 18.36 -3.33 2.42
CA ARG A 99 17.72 -3.13 3.72
C ARG A 99 16.79 -1.92 3.66
N PHE A 100 15.64 -2.03 4.30
CA PHE A 100 14.69 -0.94 4.44
C PHE A 100 14.25 -0.83 5.89
N ARG A 101 14.45 0.36 6.46
CA ARG A 101 13.99 0.72 7.80
C ARG A 101 12.83 1.69 7.63
N TYR A 102 11.65 1.28 8.08
CA TYR A 102 10.51 2.18 8.16
C TYR A 102 10.81 3.31 9.16
N SER A 103 10.45 4.53 8.80
CA SER A 103 10.55 5.71 9.66
C SER A 103 9.24 6.48 9.54
N GLY A 104 8.55 6.69 10.67
CA GLY A 104 7.25 7.35 10.70
C GLY A 104 6.30 6.75 11.72
N LYS A 105 5.12 7.37 11.83
CA LYS A 105 4.01 6.90 12.65
C LYS A 105 3.16 5.91 11.86
N VAL A 106 2.74 4.83 12.49
CA VAL A 106 1.78 3.88 11.88
C VAL A 106 0.36 4.45 11.93
N ALA A 107 -0.54 3.92 11.10
CA ALA A 107 -1.91 4.43 10.99
C ALA A 107 -2.62 4.54 12.36
N LYS A 108 -2.43 3.55 13.25
CA LYS A 108 -3.03 3.58 14.59
C LYS A 108 -2.50 4.74 15.45
N GLU A 109 -1.20 5.01 15.41
CA GLU A 109 -0.60 6.15 16.13
C GLU A 109 -1.07 7.49 15.56
N VAL A 110 -1.28 7.57 14.24
CA VAL A 110 -1.81 8.78 13.60
C VAL A 110 -3.25 9.02 14.04
N VAL A 111 -4.10 7.99 14.03
CA VAL A 111 -5.50 8.09 14.47
C VAL A 111 -5.60 8.42 15.95
N GLU A 112 -4.76 7.81 16.80
CA GLU A 112 -4.74 8.12 18.21
C GLU A 112 -4.30 9.57 18.46
N ALA A 113 -3.25 10.03 17.78
CA ALA A 113 -2.80 11.41 17.87
C ALA A 113 -3.86 12.40 17.36
N SER A 114 -4.58 12.08 16.28
CA SER A 114 -5.62 12.96 15.74
C SER A 114 -6.85 13.04 16.64
N SER A 115 -7.22 11.95 17.32
CA SER A 115 -8.34 11.93 18.26
C SER A 115 -8.16 12.87 19.47
N LYS A 116 -6.90 13.21 19.81
CA LYS A 116 -6.56 14.11 20.91
C LYS A 116 -6.55 15.58 20.51
N ILE A 117 -6.72 15.88 19.22
CA ILE A 117 -6.68 17.26 18.74
C ILE A 117 -8.06 17.90 18.96
N GLN A 118 -8.15 18.79 19.95
CA GLN A 118 -9.29 19.69 20.07
C GLN A 118 -9.05 20.90 19.17
N ARG A 119 -9.73 20.96 18.03
CA ARG A 119 -9.80 22.15 17.19
C ARG A 119 -11.22 22.65 17.21
N GLU A 120 -11.41 23.94 17.38
CA GLU A 120 -12.71 24.53 17.09
C GLU A 120 -13.06 24.28 15.61
N PRO A 121 -14.32 23.94 15.30
CA PRO A 121 -14.75 23.79 13.92
C PRO A 121 -14.38 25.04 13.12
N PRO A 122 -13.79 24.90 11.92
CA PRO A 122 -13.53 26.07 11.10
C PRO A 122 -14.85 26.79 10.78
N GLU A 123 -14.85 28.12 10.80
CA GLU A 123 -15.96 28.91 10.28
C GLU A 123 -16.09 28.68 8.76
N VAL A 124 -16.97 27.77 8.38
CA VAL A 124 -17.25 27.49 6.97
C VAL A 124 -18.31 28.47 6.47
N HIS A 125 -17.86 29.59 5.92
CA HIS A 125 -18.73 30.46 5.12
C HIS A 125 -19.03 29.80 3.77
N ARG A 126 -20.08 28.96 3.73
CA ARG A 126 -20.60 28.42 2.47
C ARG A 126 -21.40 29.52 1.77
N CYS A 127 -20.80 30.18 0.80
CA CYS A 127 -21.60 30.94 -0.16
C CYS A 127 -22.44 29.95 -0.98
N VAL A 128 -23.75 30.16 -1.02
CA VAL A 128 -24.62 29.44 -1.95
C VAL A 128 -24.19 29.88 -3.35
N GLN A 129 -23.44 29.05 -4.07
CA GLN A 129 -23.32 29.24 -5.51
C GLN A 129 -24.73 29.14 -6.07
N LYS A 130 -25.31 30.28 -6.47
CA LYS A 130 -26.48 30.28 -7.35
C LYS A 130 -26.09 29.43 -8.55
N LYS A 131 -26.80 28.33 -8.78
CA LYS A 131 -26.68 27.56 -10.01
C LYS A 131 -27.03 28.52 -11.14
N ILE A 132 -26.03 29.10 -11.80
CA ILE A 132 -26.23 29.66 -13.14
C ILE A 132 -26.36 28.44 -14.03
N CYS A 133 -27.59 28.00 -14.22
CA CYS A 133 -27.93 27.10 -15.30
C CYS A 133 -28.01 27.97 -16.56
N SER A 134 -26.87 28.26 -17.18
CA SER A 134 -26.85 28.82 -18.53
C SER A 134 -26.83 27.65 -19.51
N CYS A 135 -28.02 27.10 -19.79
CA CYS A 135 -28.24 26.40 -21.04
C CYS A 135 -28.19 27.46 -22.15
N PHE A 136 -27.01 27.72 -22.70
CA PHE A 136 -26.94 28.23 -24.07
C PHE A 136 -27.06 27.03 -24.99
N GLY A 137 -28.30 26.71 -25.35
CA GLY A 137 -28.57 25.96 -26.57
C GLY A 137 -28.09 26.81 -27.74
N VAL A 138 -27.23 26.23 -28.58
CA VAL A 138 -27.03 26.71 -29.93
C VAL A 138 -27.76 25.72 -30.82
N THR A 139 -28.94 26.14 -31.27
CA THR A 139 -29.72 25.49 -32.32
C THR A 139 -29.13 25.87 -33.68
N TRP A 140 -28.85 24.83 -34.48
CA TRP A 140 -28.53 24.77 -35.92
C TRP A 140 -27.36 25.61 -36.44
#